data_AF-A0A971Z4X3-F1
#
_entry.id   AF-A0A971Z4X3-F1
#
_cell.length_a   1.000
_cell.length_b   1.000
_cell.length_c   1.000
_cell.angle_alpha   90.00
_cell.angle_beta   90.00
_cell.angle_gamma   90.00
#
_symmetry.space_group_name_H-M   'P 1'
#
loop_
_entity.id
_entity.type
_entity.pdbx_description
1 polymer ?
#
loop_
_entity_poly.entity_id
_entity_poly.type
_entity_poly.pdbx_seq_one_letter_code
_entity_poly.pdbx_strand_id
1 'polypeptide(L)'
;MMNRNRSQRGAALIVALIILMMVSLMGISALRSSMYSGKVATGVQADAMTFEAAETALGVTYRTLAEMSDENLYSALSGGAIEYCVTKSAVDASGACGSGTVFDDRGLLQARSYSFLGGYAPIDGAQVSLTGAGSVFVDYQINMLGESEMIPLNLENYHLQEALKRGILPASDIN
;
A
#
# COMPACT_ATOMS: atom_id res chain seq x y z
N MET A 1 -61.32 -29.01 50.98
CA MET A 1 -60.33 -28.28 50.16
C MET A 1 -59.05 -29.11 50.12
N MET A 2 -58.80 -29.84 49.03
CA MET A 2 -57.67 -30.79 48.94
C MET A 2 -56.71 -30.37 47.83
N ASN A 3 -55.45 -30.21 48.21
CA ASN A 3 -54.40 -29.47 47.53
C ASN A 3 -53.84 -30.25 46.32
N ARG A 4 -54.09 -29.77 45.10
CA ARG A 4 -53.52 -30.30 43.83
C ARG A 4 -52.17 -29.60 43.58
N ASN A 5 -51.04 -30.16 44.02
CA ASN A 5 -49.72 -29.63 43.63
C ASN A 5 -48.58 -30.67 43.80
N ARG A 6 -48.57 -31.74 42.99
CA ARG A 6 -47.43 -32.69 42.94
C ARG A 6 -46.86 -33.01 41.55
N SER A 7 -47.48 -32.58 40.44
CA SER A 7 -46.97 -32.81 39.08
C SER A 7 -46.24 -31.62 38.43
N GLN A 8 -46.21 -30.45 39.07
CA GLN A 8 -45.73 -29.20 38.46
C GLN A 8 -44.19 -29.02 38.47
N ARG A 9 -43.46 -29.78 39.30
CA ARG A 9 -42.00 -29.60 39.47
C ARG A 9 -41.17 -30.03 38.24
N GLY A 10 -41.62 -31.03 37.48
CA GLY A 10 -40.92 -31.47 36.26
C GLY A 10 -41.15 -30.54 35.06
N ALA A 11 -42.38 -30.01 34.92
CA ALA A 11 -42.73 -29.10 33.84
C ALA A 11 -41.97 -27.77 33.92
N ALA A 12 -41.77 -27.23 35.13
CA ALA A 12 -41.00 -26.01 35.33
C ALA A 12 -39.53 -26.15 34.88
N LEU A 13 -38.93 -27.33 35.10
CA LEU A 13 -37.55 -27.60 34.71
C LEU A 13 -37.41 -27.66 33.18
N ILE A 14 -38.37 -28.29 32.49
CA ILE A 14 -38.42 -28.33 31.02
C ILE A 14 -38.56 -26.93 30.43
N VAL A 15 -39.47 -26.11 30.97
CA VAL A 15 -39.66 -24.73 30.50
C VAL A 15 -38.39 -23.90 30.71
N ALA A 16 -37.75 -24.02 31.88
CA ALA A 16 -36.48 -23.33 32.15
C ALA A 16 -35.39 -23.77 31.16
N LEU A 17 -35.33 -25.05 30.80
CA LEU A 17 -34.35 -25.59 29.86
C LEU A 17 -34.59 -25.10 28.42
N ILE A 18 -35.86 -25.00 27.99
CA ILE A 18 -36.23 -24.41 26.69
C ILE A 18 -35.85 -22.93 26.64
N ILE A 19 -36.10 -22.17 27.71
CA ILE A 19 -35.71 -20.75 27.79
C ILE A 19 -34.19 -20.61 27.74
N LEU A 20 -33.45 -21.41 28.52
CA LEU A 20 -31.98 -21.41 28.50
C LEU A 20 -31.43 -21.79 27.13
N MET A 21 -32.05 -22.76 26.44
CA MET A 21 -31.69 -23.13 25.07
C MET A 21 -31.90 -21.96 24.10
N MET A 22 -33.05 -21.31 24.15
CA MET A 22 -33.37 -20.15 23.30
C MET A 22 -32.37 -19.01 23.53
N VAL A 23 -32.10 -18.66 24.79
CA VAL A 23 -31.12 -17.62 25.14
C VAL A 23 -29.71 -17.99 24.69
N SER A 24 -29.31 -19.26 24.81
CA SER A 24 -28.00 -19.73 24.35
C SER A 24 -27.85 -19.61 22.83
N LEU A 25 -28.90 -19.95 22.06
CA LEU A 25 -28.90 -19.80 20.60
C LEU A 25 -28.80 -18.33 20.18
N MET A 26 -29.53 -17.45 20.86
CA MET A 26 -29.43 -16.00 20.64
C MET A 26 -28.02 -15.48 20.96
N GLY A 27 -27.43 -15.92 22.09
CA GLY A 27 -26.08 -15.55 22.50
C GLY A 27 -25.00 -16.00 21.50
N ILE A 28 -25.06 -17.25 21.03
CA ILE A 28 -24.09 -17.78 20.06
C ILE A 28 -24.19 -17.04 18.72
N SER A 29 -25.40 -16.70 18.26
CA SER A 29 -25.60 -15.93 17.02
C SER A 29 -24.92 -14.56 17.11
N ALA A 30 -25.12 -13.85 18.22
CA ALA A 30 -24.50 -12.55 18.47
C ALA A 30 -22.95 -12.64 18.51
N LEU A 31 -22.40 -13.68 19.16
CA LEU A 31 -20.95 -13.89 19.22
C LEU A 31 -20.34 -14.18 17.84
N ARG A 32 -21.00 -14.98 17.01
CA ARG A 32 -20.55 -15.23 15.62
C ARG A 32 -20.52 -13.96 14.79
N SER A 33 -21.57 -13.14 14.89
CA SER A 33 -21.62 -11.84 14.20
C SER A 33 -20.48 -10.91 14.66
N SER A 34 -20.22 -10.86 15.97
CA SER A 34 -19.13 -10.07 16.55
C SER A 34 -17.75 -10.53 16.04
N MET A 35 -17.51 -11.84 15.98
CA MET A 35 -16.27 -12.40 15.44
C MET A 35 -16.08 -12.10 13.95
N TYR A 36 -17.15 -12.16 13.16
CA TYR A 36 -17.09 -11.83 11.74
C TYR A 36 -16.76 -10.35 11.55
N SER A 37 -17.43 -9.45 12.28
CA SER A 37 -17.14 -8.03 12.26
C SER A 37 -15.69 -7.73 12.68
N GLY A 38 -15.17 -8.44 13.70
CA GLY A 38 -13.77 -8.32 14.12
C GLY A 38 -12.78 -8.71 13.02
N LYS A 39 -13.02 -9.82 12.31
CA LYS A 39 -12.17 -10.25 11.20
C LYS A 39 -12.16 -9.26 10.03
N VAL A 40 -13.33 -8.71 9.69
CA VAL A 40 -13.44 -7.70 8.64
C VAL A 40 -12.69 -6.43 9.06
N ALA A 41 -12.87 -5.97 10.30
CA ALA A 41 -12.17 -4.80 10.81
C ALA A 41 -10.64 -4.99 10.78
N THR A 42 -10.13 -6.17 11.16
CA THR A 42 -8.70 -6.46 11.07
C THR A 42 -8.18 -6.52 9.63
N GLY A 43 -9.00 -7.02 8.69
CA GLY A 43 -8.64 -7.03 7.28
C GLY A 43 -8.53 -5.62 6.70
N VAL A 44 -9.52 -4.76 6.97
CA VAL A 44 -9.49 -3.35 6.56
C VAL A 44 -8.33 -2.60 7.20
N GLN A 45 -8.03 -2.87 8.47
CA GLN A 45 -6.87 -2.28 9.15
C GLN A 45 -5.56 -2.74 8.49
N ALA A 46 -5.44 -4.02 8.15
CA ALA A 46 -4.24 -4.54 7.51
C ALA A 46 -4.02 -3.93 6.12
N ASP A 47 -5.10 -3.79 5.35
CA ASP A 47 -5.09 -3.15 4.03
C ASP A 47 -4.73 -1.65 4.10
N ALA A 48 -5.25 -0.93 5.10
CA ALA A 48 -4.86 0.46 5.32
C ALA A 48 -3.37 0.61 5.67
N MET A 49 -2.82 -0.32 6.46
CA MET A 49 -1.40 -0.30 6.82
C MET A 49 -0.48 -0.62 5.63
N THR A 50 -0.86 -1.55 4.74
CA THR A 50 -0.11 -1.81 3.50
C THR A 50 -0.21 -0.60 2.56
N PHE A 51 -1.40 -0.04 2.38
CA PHE A 51 -1.61 1.19 1.60
C PHE A 51 -0.67 2.33 2.04
N GLU A 52 -0.63 2.64 3.35
CA GLU A 52 0.23 3.70 3.90
C GLU A 52 1.72 3.40 3.71
N ALA A 53 2.12 2.13 3.82
CA ALA A 53 3.49 1.71 3.61
C ALA A 53 3.92 1.91 2.14
N ALA A 54 3.07 1.53 1.17
CA ALA A 54 3.33 1.75 -0.26
C ALA A 54 3.43 3.25 -0.61
N GLU A 55 2.53 4.08 -0.08
CA GLU A 55 2.57 5.54 -0.26
C GLU A 55 3.80 6.18 0.37
N THR A 56 4.27 5.67 1.51
CA THR A 56 5.51 6.15 2.12
C THR A 56 6.70 5.90 1.20
N ALA A 57 6.76 4.73 0.56
CA ALA A 57 7.80 4.42 -0.43
C ALA A 57 7.71 5.29 -1.69
N LEU A 58 6.50 5.54 -2.20
CA LEU A 58 6.28 6.49 -3.29
C LEU A 58 6.70 7.90 -2.92
N GLY A 59 6.42 8.35 -1.70
CA GLY A 59 6.81 9.68 -1.21
C GLY A 59 8.33 9.88 -1.20
N VAL A 60 9.10 8.83 -0.90
CA VAL A 60 10.57 8.86 -1.01
C VAL A 60 10.99 9.03 -2.46
N THR A 61 10.47 8.22 -3.37
CA THR A 61 10.76 8.34 -4.80
C THR A 61 10.42 9.72 -5.32
N TYR A 62 9.25 10.25 -4.97
CA TYR A 62 8.83 11.58 -5.37
C TYR A 62 9.79 12.67 -4.88
N ARG A 63 10.22 12.60 -3.62
CA ARG A 63 11.21 13.54 -3.07
C ARG A 63 12.55 13.44 -3.81
N THR A 64 13.06 12.23 -4.03
CA THR A 64 14.32 12.04 -4.73
C THR A 64 14.24 12.52 -6.19
N LEU A 65 13.14 12.24 -6.87
CA LEU A 65 12.88 12.76 -8.22
C LEU A 65 12.79 14.29 -8.19
N ALA A 66 12.15 14.90 -7.20
CA ALA A 66 12.02 16.34 -7.08
C ALA A 66 13.39 17.02 -6.86
N GLU A 67 14.24 16.44 -6.01
CA GLU A 67 15.58 16.96 -5.67
C GLU A 67 16.62 16.73 -6.79
N MET A 68 16.36 15.82 -7.73
CA MET A 68 17.27 15.54 -8.85
C MET A 68 17.37 16.73 -9.82
N SER A 69 18.57 17.04 -10.31
CA SER A 69 18.75 18.06 -11.36
C SER A 69 18.22 17.58 -12.71
N ASP A 70 17.81 18.53 -13.55
CA ASP A 70 17.25 18.28 -14.89
C ASP A 70 18.20 17.49 -15.81
N GLU A 71 19.52 17.65 -15.61
CA GLU A 71 20.58 16.97 -16.35
C GLU A 71 20.71 15.49 -15.94
N ASN A 72 20.57 15.21 -14.64
CA ASN A 72 20.71 13.86 -14.09
C ASN A 72 19.43 13.05 -14.26
N LEU A 73 18.27 13.70 -14.39
CA LEU A 73 16.96 13.05 -14.52
C LEU A 73 16.91 12.08 -15.69
N TYR A 74 17.37 12.50 -16.86
CA TYR A 74 17.38 11.63 -18.04
C TYR A 74 18.33 10.44 -17.85
N SER A 75 19.53 10.68 -17.31
CA SER A 75 20.52 9.61 -17.09
C SER A 75 20.09 8.58 -16.05
N ALA A 76 19.37 9.01 -15.01
CA ALA A 76 18.89 8.15 -13.94
C ALA A 76 17.72 7.26 -14.41
N LEU A 77 16.88 7.78 -15.32
CA LEU A 77 15.70 7.08 -15.83
C LEU A 77 15.97 6.28 -17.11
N SER A 78 16.96 6.65 -17.91
CA SER A 78 17.36 5.91 -19.12
C SER A 78 18.15 4.64 -18.80
N GLY A 79 18.81 4.60 -17.64
CA GLY A 79 19.56 3.44 -17.14
C GLY A 79 18.69 2.29 -16.62
N GLY A 80 17.38 2.47 -16.51
CA GLY A 80 16.43 1.46 -16.02
C GLY A 80 15.51 2.00 -14.92
N ALA A 81 14.77 1.10 -14.27
CA ALA A 81 13.90 1.47 -13.18
C ALA A 81 14.72 1.85 -11.93
N ILE A 82 14.46 3.02 -11.35
CA ILE A 82 15.02 3.41 -10.05
C ILE A 82 14.15 2.79 -8.97
N GLU A 83 14.76 1.94 -8.15
CA GLU A 83 14.10 1.24 -7.06
C GLU A 83 14.59 1.78 -5.72
N TYR A 84 13.66 1.97 -4.77
CA TYR A 84 13.96 2.27 -3.38
C TYR A 84 13.26 1.28 -2.45
N CYS A 85 13.97 0.86 -1.43
CA CYS A 85 13.43 0.14 -0.30
C CYS A 85 13.34 1.06 0.92
N VAL A 86 12.18 1.09 1.56
CA VAL A 86 12.00 1.81 2.82
C VAL A 86 12.15 0.83 3.97
N THR A 87 13.14 1.07 4.80
CA THR A 87 13.43 0.28 6.00
C THR A 87 13.35 1.16 7.22
N LYS A 88 13.26 0.54 8.40
CA LYS A 88 13.37 1.25 9.68
C LYS A 88 14.63 2.12 9.81
N SER A 89 15.75 1.69 9.22
CA SER A 89 17.06 2.35 9.42
C SER A 89 17.41 3.35 8.32
N ALA A 90 16.85 3.16 7.13
CA ALA A 90 17.09 3.98 5.96
C ALA A 90 15.80 4.08 5.16
N VAL A 91 15.34 5.30 4.91
CA VAL A 91 14.10 5.57 4.19
C VAL A 91 14.29 5.57 2.68
N ASP A 92 15.52 5.63 2.21
CA ASP A 92 15.93 5.82 0.81
C ASP A 92 17.00 4.80 0.38
N ALA A 93 16.95 3.59 0.95
CA ALA A 93 17.89 2.54 0.58
C ALA A 93 17.70 2.19 -0.91
N SER A 94 18.67 2.57 -1.74
CA SER A 94 18.62 2.33 -3.18
C SER A 94 18.66 0.82 -3.49
N GLY A 95 17.79 0.37 -4.38
CA GLY A 95 17.67 -1.01 -4.84
C GLY A 95 16.63 -1.84 -4.11
N ALA A 96 16.58 -3.11 -4.47
CA ALA A 96 15.58 -4.04 -3.96
C ALA A 96 15.66 -4.26 -2.46
N CYS A 97 14.48 -4.40 -1.86
CA CYS A 97 14.39 -4.80 -0.47
C CYS A 97 14.99 -6.19 -0.26
N GLY A 98 15.97 -6.28 0.64
CA GLY A 98 16.58 -7.55 1.05
C GLY A 98 15.60 -8.45 1.82
N SER A 99 15.95 -9.72 1.96
CA SER A 99 15.16 -10.64 2.78
C SER A 99 15.13 -10.20 4.24
N GLY A 100 13.93 -9.97 4.77
CA GLY A 100 13.73 -9.55 6.16
C GLY A 100 13.92 -8.04 6.43
N THR A 101 14.03 -7.21 5.39
CA THR A 101 13.97 -5.75 5.57
C THR A 101 12.54 -5.33 5.86
N VAL A 102 12.33 -4.69 7.00
CA VAL A 102 11.00 -4.26 7.46
C VAL A 102 10.94 -2.74 7.59
N PHE A 103 9.80 -2.20 7.17
CA PHE A 103 9.45 -0.79 7.29
C PHE A 103 9.04 -0.43 8.72
N ASP A 104 8.34 -1.33 9.40
CA ASP A 104 7.68 -1.09 10.68
C ASP A 104 8.41 -1.76 11.85
N ASP A 105 8.27 -1.17 13.05
CA ASP A 105 8.82 -1.66 14.32
C ASP A 105 8.31 -3.05 14.70
N ARG A 106 7.09 -3.40 14.28
CA ARG A 106 6.52 -4.73 14.52
C ARG A 106 7.15 -5.81 13.63
N GLY A 107 7.90 -5.44 12.60
CA GLY A 107 8.56 -6.36 11.68
C GLY A 107 7.61 -7.12 10.76
N LEU A 108 6.49 -6.51 10.38
CA LEU A 108 5.42 -7.17 9.61
C LEU A 108 5.29 -6.65 8.17
N LEU A 109 5.74 -5.42 7.92
CA LEU A 109 5.52 -4.71 6.67
C LEU A 109 6.84 -4.50 5.94
N GLN A 110 6.84 -4.75 4.65
CA GLN A 110 7.89 -4.35 3.71
C GLN A 110 7.30 -3.32 2.75
N ALA A 111 8.09 -2.30 2.39
CA ALA A 111 7.67 -1.23 1.49
C ALA A 111 8.77 -0.92 0.49
N ARG A 112 8.42 -0.90 -0.78
CA ARG A 112 9.33 -0.60 -1.88
C ARG A 112 8.66 0.26 -2.93
N SER A 113 9.45 0.96 -3.72
CA SER A 113 8.96 1.77 -4.82
C SER A 113 9.86 1.62 -6.03
N TYR A 114 9.24 1.63 -7.20
CA TYR A 114 9.89 1.56 -8.50
C TYR A 114 9.50 2.80 -9.29
N SER A 115 10.42 3.38 -10.04
CA SER A 115 10.10 4.42 -11.01
C SER A 115 10.78 4.17 -12.34
N PHE A 116 10.06 4.39 -13.42
CA PHE A 116 10.57 4.19 -14.78
C PHE A 116 10.02 5.26 -15.71
N LEU A 117 10.75 5.51 -16.79
CA LEU A 117 10.34 6.48 -17.80
C LEU A 117 9.13 5.95 -18.59
N GLY A 118 8.00 6.64 -18.51
CA GLY A 118 6.81 6.39 -19.32
C GLY A 118 6.85 7.05 -20.69
N GLY A 119 7.65 8.11 -20.83
CA GLY A 119 7.86 8.82 -22.10
C GLY A 119 8.29 10.27 -21.87
N TYR A 120 8.39 11.02 -22.95
CA TYR A 120 8.64 12.46 -22.91
C TYR A 120 7.84 13.17 -24.00
N ALA A 121 7.37 14.38 -23.69
CA ALA A 121 6.71 15.26 -24.63
C ALA A 121 7.49 16.59 -24.74
N PRO A 122 7.75 17.10 -25.95
CA PRO A 122 8.34 18.41 -26.10
C PRO A 122 7.38 19.49 -25.60
N ILE A 123 7.93 20.51 -24.96
CA ILE A 123 7.14 21.66 -24.51
C ILE A 123 6.85 22.55 -25.72
N ASP A 124 5.60 22.95 -25.92
CA ASP A 124 5.23 23.87 -27.00
C ASP A 124 6.02 25.18 -26.89
N GLY A 125 6.77 25.51 -27.95
CA GLY A 125 7.63 26.70 -28.01
C GLY A 125 9.03 26.53 -27.40
N ALA A 126 9.43 25.32 -27.02
CA ALA A 126 10.81 25.05 -26.58
C ALA A 126 11.82 25.39 -27.69
N GLN A 127 12.82 26.20 -27.36
CA GLN A 127 13.92 26.49 -28.28
C GLN A 127 14.86 25.29 -28.34
N VAL A 128 15.09 24.77 -29.54
CA VAL A 128 16.15 23.79 -29.81
C VAL A 128 17.46 24.57 -29.88
N SER A 129 18.28 24.48 -28.84
CA SER A 129 19.64 25.05 -28.89
C SER A 129 20.48 24.18 -29.83
N LEU A 130 20.98 24.74 -30.93
CA LEU A 130 21.78 24.02 -31.94
C LEU A 130 23.28 24.30 -31.83
N THR A 131 23.69 25.17 -30.90
CA THR A 131 25.10 25.55 -30.71
C THR A 131 25.68 24.87 -29.46
N GLY A 132 26.56 23.88 -29.67
CA GLY A 132 27.31 23.19 -28.62
C GLY A 132 26.48 22.13 -27.89
N ALA A 133 26.41 20.92 -28.47
CA ALA A 133 25.64 19.77 -27.98
C ALA A 133 24.17 20.13 -27.71
N GLY A 134 23.35 20.06 -28.76
CA GLY A 134 21.98 20.55 -28.67
C GLY A 134 21.16 19.91 -27.54
N SER A 135 20.20 20.65 -27.03
CA SER A 135 19.33 20.15 -25.97
C SER A 135 17.96 20.79 -26.10
N VAL A 136 16.94 20.03 -25.70
CA VAL A 136 15.54 20.45 -25.77
C VAL A 136 14.90 20.20 -24.41
N PHE A 137 14.15 21.19 -23.94
CA PHE A 137 13.33 21.03 -22.75
C PHE A 137 12.11 20.17 -23.06
N VAL A 138 11.95 19.10 -22.29
CA VAL A 138 10.84 18.16 -22.41
C VAL A 138 10.15 17.97 -21.07
N ASP A 139 8.86 17.68 -21.11
CA ASP A 139 8.12 17.16 -19.96
C ASP A 139 8.29 15.63 -19.96
N TYR A 140 8.97 15.10 -18.95
CA TYR A 140 9.09 13.67 -18.72
C TYR A 140 7.86 13.15 -17.99
N GLN A 141 7.26 12.07 -18.51
CA GLN A 141 6.26 11.27 -17.82
C GLN A 141 6.97 10.14 -17.10
N ILE A 142 6.89 10.15 -15.78
CA ILE A 142 7.56 9.17 -14.92
C ILE A 142 6.49 8.34 -14.22
N ASN A 143 6.49 7.05 -14.48
CA ASN A 143 5.59 6.12 -13.83
C ASN A 143 6.26 5.61 -12.56
N MET A 144 5.54 5.67 -11.45
CA MET A 144 6.00 5.23 -10.14
C MET A 144 5.05 4.17 -9.62
N LEU A 145 5.59 3.06 -9.15
CA LEU A 145 4.86 1.95 -8.55
C LEU A 145 5.32 1.77 -7.11
N GLY A 146 4.43 2.02 -6.16
CA GLY A 146 4.61 1.71 -4.75
C GLY A 146 4.10 0.31 -4.48
N GLU A 147 4.88 -0.49 -3.78
CA GLU A 147 4.49 -1.82 -3.39
C GLU A 147 4.70 -2.01 -1.90
N SER A 148 3.78 -2.73 -1.30
CA SER A 148 3.87 -3.11 0.11
C SER A 148 3.39 -4.52 0.31
N GLU A 149 4.02 -5.20 1.26
CA GLU A 149 3.67 -6.56 1.63
C GLU A 149 3.58 -6.68 3.14
N MET A 150 2.52 -7.32 3.61
CA MET A 150 2.36 -7.76 4.98
C MET A 150 2.62 -9.27 5.10
N ILE A 151 3.84 -9.62 5.53
CA ILE A 151 4.36 -11.00 5.56
C ILE A 151 3.42 -11.97 6.31
N PRO A 152 2.92 -11.67 7.52
CA PRO A 152 2.10 -12.65 8.27
C PRO A 152 0.73 -12.94 7.65
N LEU A 153 0.19 -12.01 6.86
CA LEU A 153 -1.15 -12.11 6.28
C LEU A 153 -1.11 -12.33 4.77
N ASN A 154 0.07 -12.33 4.14
CA ASN A 154 0.27 -12.43 2.70
C ASN A 154 -0.63 -11.44 1.94
N LEU A 155 -0.70 -10.22 2.46
CA LEU A 155 -1.43 -9.12 1.84
C LEU A 155 -0.44 -8.24 1.10
N GLU A 156 -0.68 -8.05 -0.18
CA GLU A 156 0.12 -7.22 -1.06
C GLU A 156 -0.74 -6.05 -1.53
N ASN A 157 -0.14 -4.87 -1.63
CA ASN A 157 -0.79 -3.70 -2.22
C ASN A 157 0.14 -3.00 -3.21
N TYR A 158 -0.41 -2.55 -4.33
CA TYR A 158 0.29 -2.02 -5.49
C TYR A 158 -0.36 -0.70 -5.92
N HIS A 159 0.41 0.38 -5.91
CA HIS A 159 -0.07 1.72 -6.21
C HIS A 159 0.72 2.32 -7.36
N LEU A 160 0.09 2.48 -8.51
CA LEU A 160 0.71 3.13 -9.65
C LEU A 160 0.30 4.61 -9.69
N GLN A 161 1.28 5.49 -9.73
CA GLN A 161 1.11 6.93 -9.86
C GLN A 161 2.00 7.45 -10.99
N GLU A 162 1.55 8.53 -11.63
CA GLU A 162 2.34 9.20 -12.66
C GLU A 162 2.77 10.58 -12.15
N ALA A 163 4.03 10.93 -12.38
CA ALA A 163 4.57 12.25 -12.11
C ALA A 163 5.08 12.87 -13.41
N LEU A 164 4.83 14.16 -13.56
CA LEU A 164 5.38 14.97 -14.63
C LEU A 164 6.52 15.81 -14.07
N LYS A 165 7.70 15.72 -14.71
CA LYS A 165 8.84 16.57 -14.36
C LYS A 165 9.49 17.12 -15.62
N ARG A 166 9.77 18.41 -15.62
CA ARG A 166 10.56 19.06 -16.66
C ARG A 166 12.01 18.65 -16.56
N GLY A 167 12.62 18.39 -17.70
CA GLY A 167 14.05 18.17 -17.76
C GLY A 167 14.61 18.45 -19.15
N ILE A 168 15.88 18.12 -19.31
CA ILE A 168 16.62 18.38 -20.54
C ILE A 168 16.86 17.05 -21.25
N LEU A 169 16.39 16.95 -22.49
CA LEU A 169 16.72 15.84 -23.38
C LEU A 169 18.05 16.17 -24.11
N PRO A 170 19.10 15.34 -23.96
CA PRO A 170 20.36 15.54 -24.66
C PRO A 170 20.23 15.28 -26.17
N ALA A 171 20.99 16.01 -26.99
CA ALA A 171 20.99 15.86 -28.46
C ALA A 171 21.32 14.46 -28.98
N SER A 172 21.97 13.62 -28.18
CA SER A 172 22.24 12.22 -28.54
C SER A 172 20.97 11.43 -28.84
N ASP A 173 19.85 11.80 -28.23
CA ASP A 173 18.58 11.09 -28.30
C ASP A 173 17.49 11.88 -29.06
N ILE A 174 17.89 12.98 -29.71
CA ILE A 174 17.05 13.74 -30.65
C ILE A 174 17.34 13.18 -32.05
N ASN A 175 16.60 12.15 -32.45
CA ASN A 175 16.64 11.57 -33.81
C ASN A 175 15.31 11.81 -34.52
#